data_AF-A0A224YBX7-F1
#
_entry.id   AF-A0A224YBX7-F1
#
_cell.length_a   1.000
_cell.length_b   1.000
_cell.length_c   1.000
_cell.angle_alpha   90.00
_cell.angle_beta   90.00
_cell.angle_gamma   90.00
#
_symmetry.space_group_name_H-M   'P 1'
#
loop_
_entity.id
_entity.type
_entity.pdbx_description
1 polymer ?
#
loop_
_entity_poly.entity_id
_entity_poly.type
_entity_poly.pdbx_seq_one_letter_code
_entity_poly.pdbx_strand_id
1 'polypeptide(L)'
;MSTFRVSPLVFCALTPLLLCWCSGTYIDDGAIHSCYQKCMFHENGSSSGCSPGCHCISNRYDALGVVHNPPGPGTCWISPRG
;
A
#
# COMPACT_ATOMS: atom_id res chain seq x y z
N MET A 1 -25.54 29.77 31.64
CA MET A 1 -24.41 29.32 30.81
C MET A 1 -24.70 27.89 30.41
N SER A 2 -25.06 27.66 29.15
CA SER A 2 -25.47 26.34 28.66
C SER A 2 -24.24 25.44 28.57
N THR A 3 -24.23 24.35 29.34
CA THR A 3 -23.19 23.34 29.32
C THR A 3 -23.36 22.48 28.07
N PHE A 4 -22.54 22.72 27.04
CA PHE A 4 -22.42 21.80 25.91
C PHE A 4 -21.71 20.53 26.39
N ARG A 5 -22.47 19.57 26.89
CA ARG A 5 -22.01 18.19 27.05
C ARG A 5 -21.98 17.55 25.67
N VAL A 6 -20.82 17.62 25.02
CA VAL A 6 -20.57 16.88 23.79
C VAL A 6 -20.61 15.39 24.16
N SER A 7 -21.61 14.69 23.63
CA SER A 7 -21.82 13.27 23.85
C SER A 7 -20.63 12.47 23.27
N PRO A 8 -20.06 11.48 23.98
CA PRO A 8 -18.91 10.70 23.53
C PRO A 8 -19.17 9.90 22.24
N LEU A 9 -20.43 9.78 21.83
CA LEU A 9 -20.86 9.14 20.58
C LEU A 9 -20.38 9.88 19.31
N VAL A 10 -20.07 11.17 19.39
CA VAL A 10 -19.60 11.96 18.23
C VAL A 10 -18.15 11.63 17.86
N PHE A 11 -17.33 11.21 18.84
CA PHE A 11 -15.93 10.84 18.58
C PHE A 11 -15.78 9.46 17.91
N CYS A 12 -16.74 8.55 18.08
CA CYS A 12 -16.69 7.23 17.44
C CYS A 12 -17.12 7.23 15.97
N ALA A 13 -17.80 8.29 15.49
CA ALA A 13 -18.27 8.38 14.11
C ALA A 13 -17.27 9.05 13.16
N LEU A 14 -16.29 9.79 13.69
CA LEU A 14 -15.32 10.55 12.89
C LEU A 14 -13.97 9.86 12.76
N THR A 15 -13.67 8.88 13.62
CA THR A 15 -12.44 8.08 13.54
C THR A 15 -12.33 7.15 12.32
N PRO A 16 -13.40 6.53 11.78
CA PRO A 16 -13.23 5.64 10.62
C PRO A 16 -12.98 6.41 9.31
N LEU A 17 -13.26 7.72 9.26
CA LEU A 17 -12.99 8.57 8.08
C LEU A 17 -11.50 8.97 7.98
N LEU A 18 -10.78 9.05 9.09
CA LEU A 18 -9.36 9.41 9.12
C LEU A 18 -8.41 8.20 8.92
N LEU A 19 -8.93 6.98 8.99
CA LEU A 19 -8.16 5.75 8.73
C LEU A 19 -8.20 5.32 7.25
N CYS A 20 -8.91 6.06 6.39
CA CYS A 20 -9.14 5.67 4.99
C CYS A 20 -7.96 6.01 4.04
N TRP A 21 -6.79 6.35 4.57
CA TRP A 21 -5.59 6.72 3.79
C TRP A 21 -4.31 5.95 4.17
N CYS A 22 -4.45 4.69 4.59
CA CYS A 22 -3.37 3.72 4.40
C CYS A 22 -3.69 2.93 3.14
N SER A 23 -2.98 3.26 2.07
CA SER A 23 -3.13 2.69 0.73
C SER A 23 -2.97 1.17 0.74
N GLY A 24 -4.13 0.50 0.76
CA GLY A 24 -4.43 -0.83 0.23
C GLY A 24 -3.33 -1.89 0.20
N THR A 25 -3.31 -2.75 1.20
CA THR A 25 -2.95 -4.16 0.98
C THR A 25 -4.12 -4.83 0.27
N TYR A 26 -4.21 -4.63 -1.04
CA TYR A 26 -5.12 -5.42 -1.87
C TYR A 26 -4.51 -6.81 -2.00
N ILE A 27 -5.07 -7.78 -1.26
CA ILE A 27 -4.79 -9.20 -1.43
C ILE A 27 -5.91 -9.73 -2.32
N ASP A 28 -5.56 -9.98 -3.58
CA ASP A 28 -6.42 -10.71 -4.51
C ASP A 28 -6.57 -12.15 -4.02
N ASP A 29 -7.75 -12.75 -4.16
CA ASP A 29 -7.94 -14.20 -4.05
C ASP A 29 -7.30 -14.95 -5.25
N GLY A 30 -6.77 -14.20 -6.23
CA GLY A 30 -5.92 -14.66 -7.31
C GLY A 30 -4.51 -15.05 -6.85
N ALA A 31 -3.95 -16.09 -7.48
CA ALA A 31 -2.57 -16.48 -7.27
C ALA A 31 -1.63 -15.31 -7.61
N ILE A 32 -0.72 -14.97 -6.69
CA ILE A 32 0.36 -14.01 -6.95
C ILE A 32 1.19 -14.52 -8.14
N HIS A 33 0.99 -13.92 -9.31
CA HIS A 33 1.72 -14.29 -10.52
C HIS A 33 2.90 -13.32 -10.74
N SER A 34 4.10 -13.88 -10.90
CA SER A 34 5.25 -13.08 -11.29
C SER A 34 5.15 -12.74 -12.78
N CYS A 35 5.42 -11.49 -13.14
CA CYS A 35 5.57 -11.11 -14.54
C CYS A 35 6.93 -11.52 -15.13
N TYR A 36 7.71 -12.32 -14.40
CA TYR A 36 9.04 -12.83 -14.78
C TYR A 36 10.04 -11.73 -15.20
N GLN A 37 9.87 -10.53 -14.68
CA GLN A 37 10.70 -9.36 -14.94
C GLN A 37 11.38 -8.89 -13.65
N LYS A 38 12.60 -8.37 -13.80
CA LYS A 38 13.29 -7.62 -12.75
C LYS A 38 12.98 -6.14 -12.88
N CYS A 39 12.92 -5.45 -11.75
CA CYS A 39 12.57 -4.04 -11.71
C CYS A 39 13.41 -3.27 -10.69
N MET A 40 13.27 -1.95 -10.73
CA MET A 40 13.90 -1.02 -9.81
C MET A 40 12.82 -0.16 -9.16
N PHE A 41 12.69 -0.23 -7.83
CA PHE A 41 11.82 0.66 -7.05
C PHE A 41 12.63 1.84 -6.51
N HIS A 42 12.16 3.06 -6.74
CA HIS A 42 12.90 4.29 -6.47
C HIS A 42 12.41 4.98 -5.19
N GLU A 43 13.25 5.85 -4.61
CA GLU A 43 12.93 6.56 -3.36
C GLU A 43 11.71 7.48 -3.47
N ASN A 44 11.40 7.97 -4.66
CA ASN A 44 10.22 8.80 -4.94
C ASN A 44 8.90 8.00 -5.05
N GLY A 45 8.93 6.68 -4.82
CA GLY A 45 7.78 5.79 -4.95
C GLY A 45 7.46 5.34 -6.38
N SER A 46 8.23 5.79 -7.38
CA SER A 46 8.11 5.30 -8.75
C SER A 46 8.84 3.97 -8.95
N SER A 47 8.54 3.28 -10.04
CA SER A 47 9.24 2.06 -10.41
C SER A 47 9.47 1.94 -11.91
N SER A 48 10.48 1.16 -12.31
CA SER A 48 10.81 0.91 -13.71
C SER A 48 11.13 -0.55 -13.98
N GLY A 49 10.96 -0.99 -15.24
CA GLY A 49 11.29 -2.34 -15.71
C GLY A 49 10.12 -3.33 -15.77
N CYS A 50 8.93 -2.94 -15.30
CA CYS A 50 7.73 -3.77 -15.44
C CYS A 50 6.92 -3.39 -16.67
N SER A 51 6.38 -4.39 -17.37
CA SER A 51 5.37 -4.20 -18.42
C SER A 51 4.07 -3.61 -17.84
N PRO A 52 3.22 -2.98 -18.68
CA PRO A 52 1.87 -2.59 -18.28
C PRO A 52 1.09 -3.75 -17.65
N GLY A 53 0.32 -3.47 -16.58
CA GLY A 53 -0.38 -4.50 -15.79
C GLY A 53 0.48 -5.19 -14.72
N CYS A 54 1.75 -4.81 -14.58
CA CYS A 54 2.64 -5.32 -13.54
C CYS A 54 3.18 -4.20 -12.65
N HIS A 55 3.36 -4.51 -11.36
CA HIS A 55 3.94 -3.60 -10.37
C HIS A 55 5.24 -4.16 -9.79
N CYS A 56 6.18 -3.26 -9.50
CA CYS A 56 7.46 -3.61 -8.91
C CYS A 56 7.37 -3.73 -7.39
N ILE A 57 7.72 -4.91 -6.86
CA ILE A 57 7.94 -5.12 -5.43
C ILE A 57 9.44 -5.34 -5.20
N SER A 58 10.03 -4.49 -4.38
CA SER A 58 11.42 -4.54 -3.96
C SER A 58 11.72 -5.79 -3.14
N ASN A 59 12.88 -6.40 -3.39
CA ASN A 59 13.35 -7.56 -2.63
C ASN A 59 13.96 -7.17 -1.28
N ARG A 60 14.00 -5.87 -0.94
CA ARG A 60 14.57 -5.36 0.31
C ARG A 60 13.56 -5.31 1.46
N TYR A 61 12.40 -5.93 1.31
CA TYR A 61 11.39 -5.99 2.36
C TYR A 61 11.98 -6.52 3.67
N ASP A 62 11.72 -5.83 4.78
CA ASP A 62 12.01 -6.33 6.11
C ASP A 62 10.74 -6.88 6.76
N ALA A 63 10.88 -7.96 7.53
CA ALA A 63 9.75 -8.60 8.22
C ALA A 63 9.22 -7.75 9.40
N LEU A 64 9.95 -6.69 9.77
CA LEU A 64 9.57 -5.77 10.83
C LEU A 64 8.58 -4.70 10.32
N GLY A 65 8.38 -4.60 9.01
CA GLY A 65 7.35 -3.79 8.36
C GLY A 65 7.57 -2.29 8.49
N VAL A 66 8.80 -1.83 8.76
CA VAL A 66 9.06 -0.41 9.05
C VAL A 66 8.87 0.46 7.79
N VAL A 67 9.16 -0.09 6.62
CA VAL A 67 9.01 0.59 5.33
C VAL A 67 8.19 -0.26 4.37
N HIS A 68 7.09 0.31 3.87
CA HIS A 68 6.31 -0.30 2.80
C HIS A 68 7.08 -0.19 1.48
N ASN A 69 7.54 -1.33 0.95
CA ASN A 69 8.28 -1.46 -0.31
C ASN A 69 9.54 -0.57 -0.42
N PRO A 70 10.63 -0.91 0.29
CA PRO A 70 11.83 -0.06 0.35
C PRO A 70 12.52 0.08 -1.02
N PRO A 71 13.13 1.24 -1.34
CA PRO A 71 13.84 1.47 -2.60
C PRO A 71 14.92 0.43 -2.83
N GLY A 72 14.94 -0.20 -4.01
CA GLY A 72 15.79 -1.36 -4.25
C GLY A 72 15.42 -2.20 -5.47
N PRO A 73 16.35 -3.08 -5.91
CA PRO A 73 16.06 -4.05 -6.96
C PRO A 73 14.92 -4.96 -6.51
N GLY A 74 13.99 -5.21 -7.42
CA GLY A 74 12.74 -5.91 -7.17
C GLY A 74 12.39 -6.94 -8.22
N THR A 75 11.19 -7.47 -8.07
CA THR A 75 10.55 -8.40 -9.01
C THR A 75 9.18 -7.83 -9.40
N CYS A 76 8.81 -7.95 -10.67
CA CYS A 76 7.50 -7.53 -11.15
C CYS A 76 6.44 -8.60 -10.85
N TRP A 77 5.30 -8.14 -10.35
CA TRP A 77 4.14 -8.95 -10.01
C TRP A 77 2.91 -8.40 -10.69
N ILE A 78 1.97 -9.27 -11.03
CA ILE A 78 0.72 -8.84 -11.65
C ILE A 78 -0.03 -7.90 -10.71
N SER A 79 -0.58 -6.83 -11.26
CA SER A 79 -1.47 -5.93 -10.56
C SER A 79 -2.81 -5.93 -11.28
N PRO A 80 -3.91 -6.27 -10.59
CA PRO A 80 -5.23 -6.32 -11.23
C PRO A 80 -5.81 -4.93 -11.54
N ARG A 81 -5.07 -3.84 -11.32
CA ARG A 81 -5.47 -2.47 -11.68
C ARG A 81 -4.90 -1.99 -13.03
N GLY A 82 -4.54 -2.93 -13.91
CA GLY A 82 -4.14 -2.62 -15.29
C GLY A 82 -5.18 -1.82 -16.06
#